data_AF-A0A8T0JFK4-F1
#
_entry.id   AF-A0A8T0JFK4-F1
#
_cell.length_a   1.000
_cell.length_b   1.000
_cell.length_c   1.000
_cell.angle_alpha   90.00
_cell.angle_beta   90.00
_cell.angle_gamma   90.00
#
_symmetry.space_group_name_H-M   'P 1'
#
loop_
_entity.id
_entity.type
_entity.pdbx_description
1 polymer ?
#
loop_
_entity_poly.entity_id
_entity_poly.type
_entity_poly.pdbx_seq_one_letter_code
_entity_poly.pdbx_strand_id
1 'polypeptide(L)'
;MAYTQGFLQLRALTTPARAWPQWEVGTTARKHIVCKAKEDVQDGDATTLSLVSRRLALGTALIGGAAVAGTKASPAADAAAAAANLSLEKPGVSPLPAIKAEEYPASVVEALSLNRTSFPEGFVFGTASAAYQYEGAAFEYGRKPSVWDNFTHRYPERIDDRSNGDVAVDEYHRFVEDIQIMKDMNLDAYRFSMSWSRIIPNGKVGANEEGVNQEGIDYYNRLIDNLIANGLQPYVTLFHWDTPQALQEEYGGFLSPQMVGDFRDYAGVCFKYFGDRVKHWITLNEPWSYSNNGYAVGTFAPGRCSETLDSTCLGGDSGTEPYIVTHNLLLSHAAAVDLYRKEYKESQNGVIGITNISTWYEPYSDSELDKSAAKRALDFMFGWFMEPLTTGRYPETMRNLVGKRLPEFSEEESKLLAGSFDFLGLNYYTTNYAANRPKVEPSPTSKAEPSYTTDANVTYLTERNGIPIGTPTASDWLYVYPKGIRDLLLYTKETYNDPVIYITENGRGNDVNDEPPQTLEEALLDIYRIDYYYRHLYYLLSAIGDGVNVKGYFAWSLLDNFEWKNGYLVGFGLNYVDRNDDLKRYAKLSAQWFTNFLRKPLRPK
;
A
#
# COMPACT_ATOMS: atom_id res chain seq x y z
N MET A 1 -4.16 39.73 57.78
CA MET A 1 -3.23 39.86 58.92
C MET A 1 -1.83 39.56 58.40
N ALA A 2 -0.95 40.54 58.49
CA ALA A 2 0.48 40.42 58.23
C ALA A 2 1.18 39.78 59.44
N TYR A 3 2.30 39.07 59.23
CA TYR A 3 3.66 39.35 59.77
C TYR A 3 4.55 38.11 59.45
N THR A 4 5.53 38.13 58.52
CA THR A 4 6.99 38.52 58.64
C THR A 4 7.72 37.80 59.80
N GLN A 5 8.92 37.22 59.73
CA GLN A 5 10.26 37.47 59.09
C GLN A 5 11.06 36.14 59.19
N GLY A 6 12.14 35.78 58.46
CA GLY A 6 13.14 36.54 57.70
C GLY A 6 14.56 36.27 58.25
N PHE A 7 15.55 36.03 57.35
CA PHE A 7 17.03 36.20 57.42
C PHE A 7 17.85 34.93 57.05
N LEU A 8 18.94 34.94 56.26
CA LEU A 8 19.84 36.00 55.75
C LEU A 8 20.61 35.52 54.49
N GLN A 9 21.21 36.47 53.76
CA GLN A 9 21.85 36.44 52.42
C GLN A 9 23.29 35.86 52.36
N LEU A 10 23.77 35.45 51.17
CA LEU A 10 24.75 36.22 50.35
C LEU A 10 25.12 35.57 48.99
N ARG A 11 25.22 36.43 47.97
CA ARG A 11 25.69 36.21 46.59
C ARG A 11 27.23 36.21 46.50
N ALA A 12 27.80 35.48 45.53
CA ALA A 12 28.76 36.04 44.57
C ALA A 12 29.02 35.14 43.34
N LEU A 13 28.86 35.77 42.17
CA LEU A 13 29.36 35.53 40.82
C LEU A 13 30.54 34.55 40.59
N THR A 14 30.45 33.76 39.52
CA THR A 14 31.43 33.69 38.40
C THR A 14 30.99 32.66 37.34
N THR A 15 30.82 33.08 36.09
CA THR A 15 31.00 32.25 34.88
C THR A 15 32.48 31.89 34.73
N PRO A 16 32.90 30.74 34.13
CA PRO A 16 32.75 30.52 32.69
C PRO A 16 32.67 29.04 32.20
N ALA A 17 32.64 28.91 30.88
CA ALA A 17 33.10 27.77 30.06
C ALA A 17 32.08 26.67 29.65
N ARG A 18 31.57 26.86 28.44
CA ARG A 18 31.12 25.83 27.50
C ARG A 18 32.14 24.69 27.40
N ALA A 19 31.66 23.44 27.50
CA ALA A 19 32.31 22.28 26.94
C ALA A 19 31.26 21.47 26.17
N TRP A 20 31.40 21.49 24.84
CA TRP A 20 30.70 20.58 23.95
C TRP A 20 31.49 19.26 23.94
N PRO A 21 30.85 18.08 23.98
CA PRO A 21 31.54 16.87 23.57
C PRO A 21 31.77 16.95 22.05
N GLN A 22 33.02 17.16 21.64
CA GLN A 22 33.48 16.82 20.30
C GLN A 22 33.41 15.31 20.15
N TRP A 23 32.50 14.83 19.31
CA TRP A 23 32.57 13.48 18.78
C TRP A 23 33.42 13.54 17.51
N GLU A 24 34.61 12.95 17.58
CA GLU A 24 35.39 12.65 16.37
C GLU A 24 34.58 11.70 15.51
N VAL A 25 34.27 12.14 14.30
CA VAL A 25 33.74 11.31 13.23
C VAL A 25 34.84 10.36 12.81
N GLY A 26 34.91 9.20 13.48
CA GLY A 26 35.63 8.06 12.97
C GLY A 26 34.97 7.61 11.68
N THR A 27 35.61 7.88 10.55
CA THR A 27 35.22 7.37 9.24
C THR A 27 35.27 5.84 9.27
N THR A 28 34.16 5.19 9.55
CA THR A 28 33.95 3.80 9.16
C THR A 28 33.68 3.80 7.67
N ALA A 29 34.76 3.65 6.90
CA ALA A 29 34.66 3.28 5.50
C ALA A 29 33.77 2.03 5.40
N ARG A 30 32.52 2.22 4.96
CA ARG A 30 31.67 1.10 4.54
C ARG A 30 32.46 0.37 3.47
N LYS A 31 32.79 -0.89 3.75
CA LYS A 31 33.48 -1.76 2.80
C LYS A 31 32.65 -1.78 1.52
N HIS A 32 33.13 -1.08 0.50
CA HIS A 32 32.70 -1.32 -0.87
C HIS A 32 32.91 -2.80 -1.14
N ILE A 33 31.83 -3.52 -1.40
CA ILE A 33 31.92 -4.76 -2.16
C ILE A 33 32.29 -4.31 -3.57
N VAL A 34 33.59 -4.17 -3.81
CA VAL A 34 34.14 -4.10 -5.15
C VAL A 34 34.12 -5.53 -5.66
N CYS A 35 33.11 -5.88 -6.46
CA CYS A 35 33.20 -7.04 -7.33
C CYS A 35 34.35 -6.77 -8.32
N LYS A 36 35.56 -7.24 -8.00
CA LYS A 36 36.60 -7.43 -9.00
C LYS A 36 36.17 -8.60 -9.87
N ALA A 37 35.66 -8.30 -11.06
CA ALA A 37 35.57 -9.27 -12.13
C ALA A 37 37.00 -9.79 -12.39
N LYS A 38 37.20 -11.09 -12.20
CA LYS A 38 38.33 -11.78 -12.82
C LYS A 38 37.99 -11.87 -14.31
N GLU A 39 38.87 -11.29 -15.12
CA GLU A 39 38.96 -11.58 -16.55
C GLU A 39 39.08 -13.09 -16.75
N ASP A 40 38.15 -13.64 -17.53
CA ASP A 40 38.32 -14.72 -18.51
C ASP A 40 36.99 -15.45 -18.73
N VAL A 41 36.04 -14.81 -19.44
CA VAL A 41 35.06 -15.49 -20.30
C VAL A 41 34.73 -14.55 -21.47
N GLN A 42 34.99 -15.00 -22.70
CA GLN A 42 34.62 -14.35 -23.96
C GLN A 42 33.13 -14.52 -24.26
N ASP A 43 32.56 -13.50 -24.91
CA ASP A 43 31.26 -13.40 -25.61
C ASP A 43 30.00 -13.66 -24.77
N GLY A 44 29.01 -12.77 -24.64
CA GLY A 44 28.78 -11.42 -25.14
C GLY A 44 27.31 -11.07 -24.82
N ASP A 45 27.03 -9.87 -24.32
CA ASP A 45 25.92 -9.02 -24.81
C ASP A 45 25.97 -7.64 -24.15
N ALA A 46 25.85 -6.60 -24.98
CA ALA A 46 26.07 -5.22 -24.61
C ALA A 46 24.76 -4.55 -24.19
N THR A 47 24.49 -4.47 -22.89
CA THR A 47 23.45 -3.56 -22.33
C THR A 47 24.01 -2.73 -21.18
N THR A 48 25.06 -1.97 -21.44
CA THR A 48 25.54 -0.90 -20.53
C THR A 48 25.36 0.45 -21.20
N LEU A 49 24.15 1.02 -21.07
CA LEU A 49 23.89 2.43 -21.36
C LEU A 49 23.30 3.07 -20.11
N SER A 50 23.88 4.19 -19.68
CA SER A 50 23.48 4.90 -18.45
C SER A 50 22.01 5.32 -18.48
N LEU A 51 21.32 5.16 -17.35
CA LEU A 51 19.90 5.47 -17.14
C LEU A 51 19.46 6.84 -17.69
N VAL A 52 20.32 7.85 -17.66
CA VAL A 52 20.04 9.22 -18.11
C VAL A 52 19.64 9.28 -19.59
N SER A 53 20.28 8.49 -20.45
CA SER A 53 20.00 8.49 -21.89
C SER A 53 18.67 7.81 -22.24
N ARG A 54 18.21 6.87 -21.40
CA ARG A 54 16.89 6.23 -21.53
C ARG A 54 15.75 7.18 -21.11
N ARG A 55 15.99 8.03 -20.10
CA ARG A 55 15.02 9.03 -19.60
C ARG A 55 14.67 10.10 -20.65
N LEU A 56 15.64 10.59 -21.42
CA LEU A 56 15.40 11.59 -22.47
C LEU A 56 14.62 11.05 -23.69
N ALA A 57 14.89 9.80 -24.09
CA ALA A 57 14.24 9.21 -25.26
C ALA A 57 12.75 8.91 -25.01
N LEU A 58 12.39 8.44 -23.81
CA LEU A 58 11.00 8.16 -23.44
C LEU A 58 10.18 9.43 -23.21
N GLY A 59 10.76 10.45 -22.56
CA GLY A 59 10.08 11.72 -22.31
C GLY A 59 9.66 12.43 -23.60
N THR A 60 10.47 12.32 -24.66
CA THR A 60 10.18 12.98 -25.94
C THR A 60 9.04 12.28 -26.71
N ALA A 61 8.84 10.97 -26.54
CA ALA A 61 7.77 10.23 -27.21
C ALA A 61 6.39 10.43 -26.54
N LEU A 62 6.36 10.69 -25.22
CA LEU A 62 5.12 10.89 -24.45
C LEU A 62 4.58 12.33 -24.52
N ILE A 63 5.39 13.31 -24.93
CA ILE A 63 5.05 14.75 -24.95
C ILE A 63 4.66 15.24 -26.37
N GLY A 64 4.66 14.38 -27.38
CA GLY A 64 4.44 14.75 -28.79
C GLY A 64 2.99 15.06 -29.16
N GLY A 65 2.48 16.25 -28.81
CA GLY A 65 1.16 16.70 -29.23
C GLY A 65 0.82 18.16 -28.94
N ALA A 66 1.50 19.12 -29.59
CA ALA A 66 0.93 20.37 -30.14
C ALA A 66 2.02 21.42 -30.45
N ALA A 67 2.28 21.67 -31.73
CA ALA A 67 2.67 23.00 -32.22
C ALA A 67 2.49 23.09 -33.74
N VAL A 68 1.43 23.76 -34.18
CA VAL A 68 1.25 24.24 -35.56
C VAL A 68 1.10 25.75 -35.53
N ALA A 69 2.09 26.44 -36.08
CA ALA A 69 2.08 27.77 -36.73
C ALA A 69 3.56 28.19 -36.82
N GLY A 70 4.20 28.43 -37.95
CA GLY A 70 3.77 29.03 -39.20
C GLY A 70 4.51 30.36 -39.35
N THR A 71 5.57 30.41 -40.18
CA THR A 71 5.83 31.46 -41.20
C THR A 71 7.26 31.43 -41.80
N LYS A 72 7.29 31.29 -43.14
CA LYS A 72 8.11 31.96 -44.20
C LYS A 72 9.66 31.82 -44.27
N ALA A 73 10.09 31.04 -45.28
CA ALA A 73 10.99 31.32 -46.44
C ALA A 73 12.00 32.51 -46.35
N SER A 74 13.23 32.51 -46.89
CA SER A 74 13.90 31.83 -48.04
C SER A 74 15.44 32.16 -48.03
N PRO A 75 16.30 31.91 -49.06
CA PRO A 75 17.44 30.98 -48.97
C PRO A 75 18.81 31.52 -49.49
N ALA A 76 19.76 30.62 -49.77
CA ALA A 76 21.00 30.73 -50.59
C ALA A 76 22.29 31.12 -49.84
N ALA A 77 23.51 30.67 -50.20
CA ALA A 77 24.03 29.59 -51.05
C ALA A 77 25.56 29.51 -50.84
N ASP A 78 26.12 28.31 -51.00
CA ASP A 78 27.41 27.93 -51.60
C ASP A 78 28.82 28.38 -51.13
N ALA A 79 29.68 27.34 -51.14
CA ALA A 79 31.07 27.27 -51.63
C ALA A 79 32.27 27.37 -50.64
N ALA A 80 32.69 26.18 -50.19
CA ALA A 80 33.98 25.52 -50.46
C ALA A 80 35.35 26.16 -50.09
N ALA A 81 36.05 25.37 -49.26
CA ALA A 81 37.47 24.97 -49.31
C ALA A 81 38.58 25.87 -48.72
N ALA A 82 39.11 25.43 -47.56
CA ALA A 82 40.55 25.30 -47.32
C ALA A 82 40.79 24.36 -46.10
N ALA A 83 41.53 23.27 -46.33
CA ALA A 83 41.85 22.25 -45.33
C ALA A 83 43.12 22.61 -44.53
N ALA A 84 43.08 22.42 -43.21
CA ALA A 84 44.27 22.15 -42.41
C ALA A 84 43.90 21.20 -41.25
N ASN A 85 44.64 20.09 -41.22
CA ASN A 85 44.50 18.90 -40.40
C ASN A 85 44.32 19.13 -38.89
N LEU A 86 43.29 18.49 -38.32
CA LEU A 86 43.28 17.90 -36.98
C LEU A 86 42.26 16.75 -36.98
N SER A 87 42.76 15.52 -37.02
CA SER A 87 41.98 14.28 -37.02
C SER A 87 41.38 14.03 -35.64
N LEU A 88 40.07 14.23 -35.50
CA LEU A 88 39.26 13.62 -34.44
C LEU A 88 38.46 12.49 -35.10
N GLU A 89 38.72 11.25 -34.69
CA GLU A 89 37.95 10.08 -35.10
C GLU A 89 36.47 10.29 -34.74
N LYS A 90 35.59 10.12 -35.74
CA LYS A 90 34.14 10.01 -35.51
C LYS A 90 33.88 8.67 -34.83
N PRO A 91 33.15 8.60 -33.69
CA PRO A 91 32.65 7.33 -33.21
C PRO A 91 31.72 6.75 -34.27
N GLY A 92 31.98 5.52 -34.70
CA GLY A 92 31.07 4.78 -35.55
C GLY A 92 29.73 4.63 -34.84
N VAL A 93 28.69 5.23 -35.40
CA VAL A 93 27.31 4.92 -35.00
C VAL A 93 27.01 3.55 -35.61
N SER A 94 27.15 2.50 -34.81
CA SER A 94 26.54 1.22 -35.15
C SER A 94 25.03 1.42 -35.22
N PRO A 95 24.33 0.93 -36.26
CA PRO A 95 22.88 0.88 -36.24
C PRO A 95 22.46 0.07 -35.01
N LEU A 96 21.52 0.60 -34.23
CA LEU A 96 20.92 -0.11 -33.10
C LEU A 96 20.47 -1.49 -33.58
N PRO A 97 20.72 -2.56 -32.80
CA PRO A 97 20.20 -3.88 -33.12
C PRO A 97 18.68 -3.78 -33.28
N ALA A 98 18.16 -4.35 -34.37
CA ALA A 98 16.73 -4.41 -34.60
C ALA A 98 16.08 -5.17 -33.43
N ILE A 99 15.24 -4.46 -32.68
CA ILE A 99 14.48 -5.00 -31.55
C ILE A 99 13.55 -6.08 -32.08
N LYS A 100 13.67 -7.30 -31.58
CA LYS A 100 12.75 -8.39 -31.91
C LYS A 100 11.44 -8.15 -31.19
N ALA A 101 10.33 -8.17 -31.93
CA ALA A 101 8.98 -7.91 -31.42
C ALA A 101 8.50 -8.94 -30.38
N GLU A 102 9.23 -10.05 -30.19
CA GLU A 102 8.86 -11.10 -29.24
C GLU A 102 9.22 -10.80 -27.76
N GLU A 103 10.04 -9.78 -27.47
CA GLU A 103 10.43 -9.41 -26.08
C GLU A 103 9.63 -8.23 -25.48
N TYR A 104 8.81 -7.54 -26.28
CA TYR A 104 7.92 -6.46 -25.86
C TYR A 104 6.61 -6.57 -26.65
N PRO A 105 5.52 -7.10 -26.09
CA PRO A 105 4.30 -7.27 -26.87
C PRO A 105 3.61 -5.94 -27.20
N ALA A 106 3.97 -4.83 -26.54
CA ALA A 106 3.35 -3.53 -26.80
C ALA A 106 4.28 -2.56 -27.50
N SER A 107 3.98 -2.25 -28.76
CA SER A 107 4.57 -1.12 -29.47
C SER A 107 4.14 0.21 -28.81
N VAL A 108 4.92 1.28 -28.98
CA VAL A 108 4.57 2.65 -28.51
C VAL A 108 3.20 3.12 -29.02
N VAL A 109 2.69 2.53 -30.12
CA VAL A 109 1.35 2.80 -30.66
C VAL A 109 0.24 2.17 -29.80
N GLU A 110 0.48 1.03 -29.16
CA GLU A 110 -0.45 0.45 -28.18
C GLU A 110 -0.48 1.26 -26.88
N ALA A 111 0.64 1.86 -26.47
CA ALA A 111 0.69 2.74 -25.29
C ALA A 111 -0.28 3.93 -25.37
N LEU A 112 -0.69 4.32 -26.59
CA LEU A 112 -1.69 5.36 -26.87
C LEU A 112 -3.11 4.82 -27.07
N SER A 113 -3.32 3.49 -27.10
CA SER A 113 -4.64 2.87 -27.34
C SER A 113 -5.38 2.50 -26.05
N LEU A 114 -4.67 2.13 -24.97
CA LEU A 114 -5.30 1.78 -23.70
C LEU A 114 -5.83 3.04 -22.99
N ASN A 115 -7.15 3.13 -22.85
CA ASN A 115 -7.84 4.22 -22.16
C ASN A 115 -9.09 3.69 -21.46
N ARG A 116 -9.85 4.55 -20.77
CA ARG A 116 -11.05 4.11 -20.04
C ARG A 116 -12.09 3.36 -20.89
N THR A 117 -12.17 3.64 -22.21
CA THR A 117 -13.14 2.99 -23.11
C THR A 117 -12.74 1.55 -23.46
N SER A 118 -11.52 1.14 -23.13
CA SER A 118 -11.09 -0.26 -23.21
C SER A 118 -11.75 -1.11 -22.11
N PHE A 119 -12.27 -0.49 -21.04
CA PHE A 119 -12.91 -1.18 -19.92
C PHE A 119 -14.44 -1.19 -20.08
N PRO A 120 -15.15 -2.11 -19.41
CA PRO A 120 -16.61 -2.17 -19.45
C PRO A 120 -17.26 -0.83 -19.08
N GLU A 121 -18.41 -0.53 -19.71
CA GLU A 121 -19.20 0.63 -19.30
C GLU A 121 -19.59 0.51 -17.83
N GLY A 122 -19.44 1.61 -17.08
CA GLY A 122 -19.66 1.64 -15.63
C GLY A 122 -18.50 1.11 -14.78
N PHE A 123 -17.37 0.71 -15.37
CA PHE A 123 -16.17 0.38 -14.61
C PHE A 123 -15.65 1.61 -13.85
N VAL A 124 -15.43 1.45 -12.54
CA VAL A 124 -15.06 2.54 -11.63
C VAL A 124 -13.55 2.70 -11.60
N PHE A 125 -13.06 3.91 -11.84
CA PHE A 125 -11.67 4.29 -11.59
C PHE A 125 -11.58 5.28 -10.45
N GLY A 126 -10.75 4.97 -9.45
CA GLY A 126 -10.56 5.81 -8.27
C GLY A 126 -9.13 5.81 -7.77
N THR A 127 -8.93 6.49 -6.65
CA THR A 127 -7.69 6.45 -5.84
C THR A 127 -8.05 6.03 -4.43
N ALA A 128 -7.07 5.51 -3.69
CA ALA A 128 -7.25 5.06 -2.32
C ALA A 128 -6.34 5.81 -1.32
N SER A 129 -6.80 5.92 -0.07
CA SER A 129 -6.09 6.47 1.08
C SER A 129 -6.47 5.75 2.39
N ALA A 130 -5.77 6.10 3.47
CA ALA A 130 -6.06 5.65 4.83
C ALA A 130 -5.95 6.81 5.82
N ALA A 131 -6.80 6.81 6.84
CA ALA A 131 -6.96 7.91 7.79
C ALA A 131 -5.64 8.31 8.47
N TYR A 132 -4.92 7.36 9.08
CA TYR A 132 -3.65 7.65 9.75
C TYR A 132 -2.56 8.15 8.77
N GLN A 133 -2.64 7.75 7.51
CA GLN A 133 -1.67 8.12 6.48
C GLN A 133 -1.96 9.49 5.86
N TYR A 134 -3.21 9.96 5.91
CA TYR A 134 -3.66 11.18 5.21
C TYR A 134 -4.13 12.31 6.13
N GLU A 135 -4.93 12.02 7.14
CA GLU A 135 -5.72 13.05 7.84
C GLU A 135 -4.87 14.06 8.59
N GLY A 136 -3.90 13.60 9.39
CA GLY A 136 -3.27 14.43 10.41
C GLY A 136 -4.26 14.82 11.51
N ALA A 137 -4.11 16.02 12.07
CA ALA A 137 -4.93 16.52 13.18
C ALA A 137 -5.08 15.47 14.30
N ALA A 138 -3.96 14.79 14.62
CA ALA A 138 -3.96 13.58 15.43
C ALA A 138 -4.47 13.79 16.86
N PHE A 139 -4.26 14.98 17.42
CA PHE A 139 -4.64 15.33 18.80
C PHE A 139 -5.65 16.47 18.86
N GLU A 140 -6.36 16.71 17.77
CA GLU A 140 -7.30 17.83 17.63
C GLU A 140 -8.76 17.33 17.60
N TYR A 141 -9.69 18.25 17.85
CA TYR A 141 -11.14 18.05 17.70
C TYR A 141 -11.68 16.79 18.40
N GLY A 142 -11.16 16.49 19.59
CA GLY A 142 -11.62 15.38 20.41
C GLY A 142 -11.11 13.99 20.01
N ARG A 143 -10.32 13.86 18.94
CA ARG A 143 -9.64 12.59 18.60
C ARG A 143 -8.71 12.17 19.74
N LYS A 144 -8.66 10.86 20.02
CA LYS A 144 -7.67 10.26 20.92
C LYS A 144 -6.68 9.36 20.17
N PRO A 145 -5.56 8.98 20.81
CA PRO A 145 -4.53 8.18 20.16
C PRO A 145 -5.06 6.82 19.66
N SER A 146 -4.64 6.44 18.47
CA SER A 146 -4.65 5.07 17.97
C SER A 146 -3.34 4.35 18.37
N VAL A 147 -3.26 3.04 18.11
CA VAL A 147 -2.04 2.25 18.28
C VAL A 147 -0.88 2.79 17.46
N TRP A 148 -1.13 3.40 16.30
CA TRP A 148 -0.08 3.97 15.46
C TRP A 148 0.48 5.28 16.02
N ASP A 149 -0.38 6.14 16.59
CA ASP A 149 0.08 7.32 17.32
C ASP A 149 1.02 6.87 18.45
N ASN A 150 0.59 5.93 19.29
CA ASN A 150 1.41 5.44 20.40
C ASN A 150 2.70 4.76 19.93
N PHE A 151 2.65 3.95 18.87
CA PHE A 151 3.81 3.24 18.34
C PHE A 151 4.89 4.18 17.81
N THR A 152 4.51 5.15 16.97
CA THR A 152 5.45 6.10 16.36
C THR A 152 6.07 7.05 17.39
N HIS A 153 5.31 7.49 18.40
CA HIS A 153 5.83 8.35 19.47
C HIS A 153 6.73 7.62 20.47
N ARG A 154 6.37 6.37 20.81
CA ARG A 154 7.10 5.61 21.83
C ARG A 154 8.34 4.93 21.27
N TYR A 155 8.30 4.54 20.00
CA TYR A 155 9.38 3.82 19.33
C TYR A 155 9.72 4.47 17.98
N PRO A 156 10.13 5.75 17.96
CA PRO A 156 10.41 6.46 16.71
C PRO A 156 11.52 5.80 15.88
N GLU A 157 12.43 5.05 16.51
CA GLU A 157 13.46 4.25 15.81
C GLU A 157 12.90 3.05 15.01
N ARG A 158 11.62 2.72 15.18
CA ARG A 158 10.93 1.70 14.37
C ARG A 158 10.42 2.24 13.04
N ILE A 159 10.47 3.55 12.84
CA ILE A 159 10.18 4.20 11.58
C ILE A 159 11.52 4.61 10.96
N ASP A 160 11.75 4.24 9.70
CA ASP A 160 13.06 4.33 9.05
C ASP A 160 13.61 5.78 9.04
N ASP A 161 12.73 6.78 8.89
CA ASP A 161 13.07 8.21 8.98
C ASP A 161 12.68 8.87 10.31
N ARG A 162 12.18 8.08 11.27
CA ARG A 162 11.72 8.52 12.60
C ARG A 162 10.56 9.51 12.57
N SER A 163 9.81 9.55 11.48
CA SER A 163 8.61 10.39 11.34
C SER A 163 7.36 9.75 11.97
N ASN A 164 6.25 10.49 11.95
CA ASN A 164 4.94 10.05 12.44
C ASN A 164 3.79 10.61 11.58
N GLY A 165 2.56 10.24 11.94
CA GLY A 165 1.32 10.64 11.27
C GLY A 165 0.62 11.87 11.87
N ASP A 166 1.29 12.66 12.73
CA ASP A 166 0.63 13.73 13.50
C ASP A 166 -0.06 14.76 12.60
N VAL A 167 0.64 15.11 11.51
CA VAL A 167 0.19 16.04 10.46
C VAL A 167 -0.11 15.28 9.17
N ALA A 168 0.60 14.19 8.87
CA ALA A 168 0.43 13.42 7.63
C ALA A 168 0.52 14.31 6.38
N VAL A 169 -0.53 14.35 5.55
CA VAL A 169 -0.71 15.33 4.46
C VAL A 169 -1.75 16.39 4.79
N ASP A 170 -2.27 16.41 6.02
CA ASP A 170 -3.24 17.38 6.52
C ASP A 170 -4.58 17.36 5.76
N GLU A 171 -5.02 16.19 5.28
CA GLU A 171 -6.31 16.06 4.58
C GLU A 171 -7.48 16.47 5.49
N TYR A 172 -7.36 16.36 6.82
CA TYR A 172 -8.39 16.83 7.74
C TYR A 172 -8.80 18.29 7.48
N HIS A 173 -7.83 19.14 7.16
CA HIS A 173 -8.05 20.55 6.84
C HIS A 173 -8.11 20.82 5.32
N ARG A 174 -7.53 19.95 4.50
CA ARG A 174 -7.29 20.17 3.06
C ARG A 174 -8.09 19.29 2.11
N PHE A 175 -9.02 18.47 2.61
CA PHE A 175 -9.80 17.54 1.78
C PHE A 175 -10.51 18.20 0.57
N VAL A 176 -10.86 19.49 0.64
CA VAL A 176 -11.46 20.21 -0.49
C VAL A 176 -10.47 20.35 -1.66
N GLU A 177 -9.20 20.64 -1.39
CA GLU A 177 -8.13 20.68 -2.39
C GLU A 177 -7.91 19.28 -3.00
N ASP A 178 -7.85 18.27 -2.14
CA ASP A 178 -7.60 16.88 -2.55
C ASP A 178 -8.75 16.34 -3.43
N ILE A 179 -10.01 16.66 -3.10
CA ILE A 179 -11.19 16.34 -3.94
C ILE A 179 -11.15 17.07 -5.28
N GLN A 180 -10.70 18.32 -5.31
CA GLN A 180 -10.60 19.08 -6.56
C GLN A 180 -9.57 18.44 -7.50
N ILE A 181 -8.44 17.96 -6.96
CA ILE A 181 -7.46 17.16 -7.73
C ILE A 181 -8.12 15.91 -8.32
N MET A 182 -8.87 15.15 -7.52
CA MET A 182 -9.53 13.93 -7.99
C MET A 182 -10.50 14.20 -9.15
N LYS A 183 -11.26 15.30 -9.05
CA LYS A 183 -12.19 15.75 -10.07
C LYS A 183 -11.47 16.15 -11.36
N ASP A 184 -10.39 16.92 -11.25
CA ASP A 184 -9.60 17.37 -12.41
C ASP A 184 -8.92 16.19 -13.13
N MET A 185 -8.60 15.13 -12.39
CA MET A 185 -8.12 13.85 -12.94
C MET A 185 -9.21 12.98 -13.59
N ASN A 186 -10.48 13.39 -13.55
CA ASN A 186 -11.64 12.64 -14.06
C ASN A 186 -11.90 11.30 -13.37
N LEU A 187 -11.54 11.17 -12.08
CA LEU A 187 -11.85 9.99 -11.27
C LEU A 187 -13.37 9.86 -11.06
N ASP A 188 -13.80 8.62 -10.80
CA ASP A 188 -15.20 8.27 -10.57
C ASP A 188 -15.48 7.99 -9.08
N ALA A 189 -14.45 7.64 -8.29
CA ALA A 189 -14.60 7.29 -6.88
C ALA A 189 -13.37 7.63 -6.03
N TYR A 190 -13.57 7.75 -4.73
CA TYR A 190 -12.51 7.83 -3.72
C TYR A 190 -12.71 6.77 -2.67
N ARG A 191 -11.69 5.93 -2.46
CA ARG A 191 -11.63 5.01 -1.34
C ARG A 191 -10.84 5.65 -0.21
N PHE A 192 -11.46 5.84 0.96
CA PHE A 192 -10.79 6.34 2.15
C PHE A 192 -11.19 5.50 3.37
N SER A 193 -10.43 5.58 4.46
CA SER A 193 -10.84 4.96 5.72
C SER A 193 -11.33 5.99 6.73
N MET A 194 -12.18 5.54 7.65
CA MET A 194 -12.56 6.33 8.81
C MET A 194 -11.68 5.97 10.00
N SER A 195 -11.21 6.98 10.72
CA SER A 195 -10.48 6.78 11.96
C SER A 195 -11.39 6.46 13.14
N TRP A 196 -11.27 5.24 13.66
CA TRP A 196 -12.06 4.79 14.81
C TRP A 196 -11.79 5.68 16.02
N SER A 197 -10.53 5.99 16.34
CA SER A 197 -10.19 6.84 17.49
C SER A 197 -10.59 8.31 17.33
N ARG A 198 -11.00 8.75 16.12
CA ARG A 198 -11.61 10.05 15.88
C ARG A 198 -13.12 10.03 16.11
N ILE A 199 -13.81 8.98 15.66
CA ILE A 199 -15.27 8.84 15.79
C ILE A 199 -15.66 8.43 17.22
N ILE A 200 -14.91 7.51 17.83
CA ILE A 200 -15.13 7.00 19.18
C ILE A 200 -13.80 7.03 19.93
N PRO A 201 -13.45 8.15 20.59
CA PRO A 201 -12.11 8.35 21.13
C PRO A 201 -11.66 7.32 22.17
N ASN A 202 -12.59 6.75 22.95
CA ASN A 202 -12.28 5.67 23.89
C ASN A 202 -12.51 4.27 23.31
N GLY A 203 -12.85 4.16 22.02
CA GLY A 203 -13.14 2.91 21.31
C GLY A 203 -14.52 2.30 21.56
N LYS A 204 -15.15 2.56 22.71
CA LYS A 204 -16.44 1.98 23.10
C LYS A 204 -17.62 2.93 22.93
N VAL A 205 -18.74 2.41 22.41
CA VAL A 205 -20.03 3.11 22.34
C VAL A 205 -20.82 2.82 23.61
N GLY A 206 -21.16 3.86 24.38
CA GLY A 206 -22.01 3.76 25.55
C GLY A 206 -23.52 3.81 25.22
N ALA A 207 -24.36 3.75 26.26
CA ALA A 207 -25.80 3.90 26.09
C ALA A 207 -26.13 5.26 25.47
N ASN A 208 -27.12 5.29 24.56
CA ASN A 208 -27.50 6.51 23.82
C ASN A 208 -26.33 7.18 23.07
N GLU A 209 -25.38 6.40 22.56
CA GLU A 209 -24.21 6.88 21.80
C GLU A 209 -23.21 7.72 22.62
N GLU A 210 -23.21 7.55 23.94
CA GLU A 210 -22.17 8.14 24.79
C GLU A 210 -20.78 7.71 24.31
N GLY A 211 -19.86 8.67 24.20
CA GLY A 211 -18.50 8.43 23.71
C GLY A 211 -18.31 8.65 22.21
N VAL A 212 -19.38 8.85 21.43
CA VAL A 212 -19.26 9.31 20.04
C VAL A 212 -18.83 10.79 20.01
N ASN A 213 -17.82 11.09 19.20
CA ASN A 213 -17.30 12.43 19.01
C ASN A 213 -17.98 13.11 17.80
N GLN A 214 -18.85 14.07 18.07
CA GLN A 214 -19.61 14.76 17.02
C GLN A 214 -18.71 15.50 16.02
N GLU A 215 -17.59 16.09 16.46
CA GLU A 215 -16.65 16.74 15.52
C GLU A 215 -16.02 15.75 14.54
N GLY A 216 -15.78 14.51 14.98
CA GLY A 216 -15.35 13.42 14.12
C GLY A 216 -16.42 13.04 13.10
N ILE A 217 -17.68 12.95 13.52
CA ILE A 217 -18.82 12.72 12.63
C ILE A 217 -18.95 13.84 11.60
N ASP A 218 -18.85 15.09 12.03
CA ASP A 218 -19.01 16.25 11.17
C ASP A 218 -17.88 16.36 10.14
N TYR A 219 -16.65 15.96 10.48
CA TYR A 219 -15.55 15.86 9.51
C TYR A 219 -15.89 14.91 8.36
N TYR A 220 -16.26 13.65 8.66
CA TYR A 220 -16.56 12.69 7.59
C TYR A 220 -17.82 13.06 6.82
N ASN A 221 -18.83 13.67 7.45
CA ASN A 221 -19.97 14.24 6.74
C ASN A 221 -19.53 15.28 5.71
N ARG A 222 -18.68 16.24 6.10
CA ARG A 222 -18.15 17.24 5.17
C ARG A 222 -17.36 16.62 4.04
N LEU A 223 -16.52 15.62 4.32
CA LEU A 223 -15.75 14.89 3.31
C LEU A 223 -16.69 14.17 2.31
N ILE A 224 -17.64 13.39 2.81
CA ILE A 224 -18.60 12.62 2.00
C ILE A 224 -19.47 13.55 1.15
N ASP A 225 -19.99 14.63 1.73
CA ASP A 225 -20.83 15.59 1.02
C ASP A 225 -20.06 16.29 -0.10
N ASN A 226 -18.79 16.65 0.13
CA ASN A 226 -17.96 17.27 -0.90
C ASN A 226 -17.57 16.29 -2.01
N LEU A 227 -17.34 15.00 -1.70
CA LEU A 227 -17.11 13.97 -2.71
C LEU A 227 -18.32 13.84 -3.63
N ILE A 228 -19.51 13.68 -3.05
CA ILE A 228 -20.76 13.50 -3.80
C ILE A 228 -21.08 14.76 -4.63
N ALA A 229 -20.89 15.95 -4.05
CA ALA A 229 -21.10 17.22 -4.75
C ALA A 229 -20.18 17.38 -5.97
N ASN A 230 -19.02 16.71 -5.98
CA ASN A 230 -18.08 16.69 -7.10
C ASN A 230 -18.22 15.45 -8.00
N GLY A 231 -19.25 14.63 -7.80
CA GLY A 231 -19.56 13.47 -8.63
C GLY A 231 -18.67 12.25 -8.36
N LEU A 232 -18.00 12.21 -7.20
CA LEU A 232 -17.16 11.10 -6.75
C LEU A 232 -17.95 10.20 -5.81
N GLN A 233 -17.88 8.89 -6.03
CA GLN A 233 -18.50 7.90 -5.14
C GLN A 233 -17.59 7.60 -3.94
N PRO A 234 -18.09 7.66 -2.69
CA PRO A 234 -17.32 7.27 -1.52
C PRO A 234 -17.32 5.74 -1.35
N TYR A 235 -16.12 5.15 -1.29
CA TYR A 235 -15.87 3.77 -0.89
C TYR A 235 -15.20 3.77 0.48
N VAL A 236 -15.93 3.42 1.53
CA VAL A 236 -15.47 3.68 2.91
C VAL A 236 -14.94 2.42 3.55
N THR A 237 -13.69 2.47 4.00
CA THR A 237 -13.07 1.44 4.84
C THR A 237 -13.29 1.77 6.33
N LEU A 238 -13.94 0.88 7.08
CA LEU A 238 -14.22 1.09 8.50
C LEU A 238 -12.96 0.98 9.35
N PHE A 239 -12.10 0.00 9.08
CA PHE A 239 -10.86 -0.22 9.83
C PHE A 239 -9.66 -0.35 8.91
N HIS A 240 -8.69 0.55 9.11
CA HIS A 240 -7.40 0.54 8.43
C HIS A 240 -6.27 0.66 9.45
N TRP A 241 -6.17 -0.38 10.29
CA TRP A 241 -5.07 -0.64 11.23
C TRP A 241 -4.94 0.34 12.41
N ASP A 242 -5.84 1.30 12.54
CA ASP A 242 -5.78 2.40 13.50
C ASP A 242 -6.64 2.15 14.76
N THR A 243 -6.49 0.96 15.34
CA THR A 243 -7.14 0.54 16.60
C THR A 243 -7.02 1.65 17.66
N PRO A 244 -8.12 2.07 18.34
CA PRO A 244 -8.02 3.01 19.45
C PRO A 244 -7.08 2.48 20.55
N GLN A 245 -6.11 3.30 20.97
CA GLN A 245 -5.12 2.92 21.96
C GLN A 245 -5.77 2.50 23.30
N ALA A 246 -6.92 3.07 23.64
CA ALA A 246 -7.71 2.71 24.81
C ALA A 246 -8.11 1.22 24.82
N LEU A 247 -8.52 0.65 23.69
CA LEU A 247 -8.88 -0.78 23.58
C LEU A 247 -7.64 -1.68 23.63
N GLN A 248 -6.53 -1.20 23.06
CA GLN A 248 -5.24 -1.88 23.15
C GLN A 248 -4.75 -1.97 24.60
N GLU A 249 -4.95 -0.93 25.40
CA GLU A 249 -4.58 -0.90 26.82
C GLU A 249 -5.53 -1.69 27.71
N GLU A 250 -6.84 -1.64 27.42
CA GLU A 250 -7.85 -2.30 28.26
C GLU A 250 -7.75 -3.82 28.18
N TYR A 251 -7.61 -4.38 26.98
CA TYR A 251 -7.65 -5.84 26.79
C TYR A 251 -6.75 -6.35 25.67
N GLY A 252 -5.85 -5.53 25.12
CA GLY A 252 -4.91 -5.97 24.08
C GLY A 252 -5.45 -5.88 22.65
N GLY A 253 -6.54 -5.14 22.41
CA GLY A 253 -7.12 -4.95 21.08
C GLY A 253 -7.60 -6.27 20.47
N PHE A 254 -7.23 -6.55 19.21
CA PHE A 254 -7.63 -7.77 18.50
C PHE A 254 -7.08 -9.08 19.06
N LEU A 255 -6.24 -9.08 20.10
CA LEU A 255 -5.93 -10.29 20.86
C LEU A 255 -7.11 -10.78 21.71
N SER A 256 -8.10 -9.92 21.97
CA SER A 256 -9.26 -10.24 22.79
C SER A 256 -10.53 -10.42 21.95
N PRO A 257 -11.38 -11.40 22.27
CA PRO A 257 -12.69 -11.55 21.61
C PRO A 257 -13.64 -10.39 21.91
N GLN A 258 -13.37 -9.55 22.93
CA GLN A 258 -14.17 -8.35 23.21
C GLN A 258 -14.18 -7.36 22.02
N MET A 259 -13.12 -7.37 21.21
CA MET A 259 -12.97 -6.51 20.03
C MET A 259 -14.12 -6.70 19.02
N VAL A 260 -14.71 -7.90 18.96
CA VAL A 260 -15.82 -8.22 18.05
C VAL A 260 -17.05 -7.36 18.35
N GLY A 261 -17.38 -7.19 19.63
CA GLY A 261 -18.51 -6.35 20.06
C GLY A 261 -18.24 -4.87 19.83
N ASP A 262 -17.06 -4.40 20.26
CA ASP A 262 -16.70 -2.99 20.12
C ASP A 262 -16.60 -2.56 18.64
N PHE A 263 -16.07 -3.42 17.77
CA PHE A 263 -16.02 -3.16 16.32
C PHE A 263 -17.41 -3.16 15.68
N ARG A 264 -18.29 -4.09 16.06
CA ARG A 264 -19.68 -4.12 15.59
C ARG A 264 -20.39 -2.81 15.95
N ASP A 265 -20.24 -2.33 17.19
CA ASP A 265 -20.92 -1.13 17.66
C ASP A 265 -20.34 0.13 16.98
N TYR A 266 -19.02 0.19 16.76
CA TYR A 266 -18.38 1.21 15.92
C TYR A 266 -18.92 1.22 14.48
N ALA A 267 -19.00 0.05 13.84
CA ALA A 267 -19.56 -0.08 12.50
C ALA A 267 -21.03 0.40 12.46
N GLY A 268 -21.82 0.08 13.49
CA GLY A 268 -23.20 0.54 13.65
C GLY A 268 -23.32 2.07 13.67
N VAL A 269 -22.44 2.76 14.42
CA VAL A 269 -22.37 4.23 14.39
C VAL A 269 -22.07 4.73 12.97
N CYS A 270 -21.09 4.14 12.27
CA CYS A 270 -20.77 4.55 10.91
C CYS A 270 -21.94 4.35 9.94
N PHE A 271 -22.62 3.21 9.99
CA PHE A 271 -23.78 2.93 9.14
C PHE A 271 -24.92 3.91 9.41
N LYS A 272 -25.19 4.21 10.68
CA LYS A 272 -26.25 5.15 11.08
C LYS A 272 -26.00 6.56 10.54
N TYR A 273 -24.78 7.08 10.70
CA TYR A 273 -24.49 8.49 10.41
C TYR A 273 -24.15 8.77 8.95
N PHE A 274 -23.67 7.76 8.20
CA PHE A 274 -23.17 7.98 6.84
C PHE A 274 -23.82 7.10 5.77
N GLY A 275 -24.52 6.03 6.15
CA GLY A 275 -25.04 5.04 5.20
C GLY A 275 -26.22 5.52 4.35
N ASP A 276 -26.80 6.68 4.68
CA ASP A 276 -27.75 7.37 3.80
C ASP A 276 -27.10 7.77 2.47
N ARG A 277 -25.80 8.07 2.48
CA ARG A 277 -24.99 8.51 1.32
C ARG A 277 -23.94 7.50 0.88
N VAL A 278 -23.29 6.80 1.81
CA VAL A 278 -22.26 5.79 1.51
C VAL A 278 -22.92 4.47 1.09
N LYS A 279 -22.57 3.98 -0.10
CA LYS A 279 -23.15 2.75 -0.69
C LYS A 279 -22.16 1.61 -0.87
N HIS A 280 -20.88 1.84 -0.60
CA HIS A 280 -19.83 0.82 -0.69
C HIS A 280 -19.02 0.82 0.60
N TRP A 281 -19.28 -0.19 1.44
CA TRP A 281 -18.61 -0.38 2.71
C TRP A 281 -17.55 -1.47 2.61
N ILE A 282 -16.38 -1.19 3.16
CA ILE A 282 -15.29 -2.14 3.33
C ILE A 282 -15.06 -2.25 4.84
N THR A 283 -15.22 -3.44 5.40
CA THR A 283 -15.04 -3.67 6.83
C THR A 283 -13.59 -3.49 7.27
N LEU A 284 -12.69 -4.31 6.73
CA LEU A 284 -11.27 -4.35 7.11
C LEU A 284 -10.41 -4.12 5.86
N ASN A 285 -9.33 -3.35 6.02
CA ASN A 285 -8.21 -3.36 5.09
C ASN A 285 -7.16 -4.39 5.52
N GLU A 286 -6.79 -5.29 4.60
CA GLU A 286 -5.63 -6.17 4.70
C GLU A 286 -5.42 -6.79 6.09
N PRO A 287 -6.38 -7.59 6.58
CA PRO A 287 -6.25 -8.21 7.89
C PRO A 287 -5.00 -9.12 7.98
N TRP A 288 -4.51 -9.64 6.84
CA TRP A 288 -3.21 -10.33 6.74
C TRP A 288 -2.05 -9.42 7.14
N SER A 289 -1.94 -8.23 6.54
CA SER A 289 -0.87 -7.27 6.82
C SER A 289 -0.89 -6.85 8.29
N TYR A 290 -2.08 -6.57 8.83
CA TYR A 290 -2.25 -6.24 10.25
C TYR A 290 -1.76 -7.37 11.17
N SER A 291 -2.19 -8.61 10.92
CA SER A 291 -1.83 -9.77 11.73
C SER A 291 -0.34 -10.12 11.61
N ASN A 292 0.18 -10.26 10.38
CA ASN A 292 1.57 -10.62 10.13
C ASN A 292 2.53 -9.54 10.61
N ASN A 293 2.36 -8.29 10.19
CA ASN A 293 3.32 -7.24 10.51
C ASN A 293 3.18 -6.74 11.95
N GLY A 294 1.98 -6.82 12.55
CA GLY A 294 1.72 -6.36 13.92
C GLY A 294 2.04 -7.39 15.01
N TYR A 295 1.94 -8.69 14.69
CA TYR A 295 1.99 -9.78 15.70
C TYR A 295 2.90 -10.96 15.34
N ALA A 296 3.36 -11.10 14.09
CA ALA A 296 4.33 -12.12 13.71
C ALA A 296 5.74 -11.55 13.53
N VAL A 297 5.85 -10.48 12.72
CA VAL A 297 7.13 -9.81 12.40
C VAL A 297 7.39 -8.63 13.36
N GLY A 298 6.34 -7.96 13.83
CA GLY A 298 6.43 -6.85 14.78
C GLY A 298 6.97 -5.54 14.20
N THR A 299 6.88 -5.36 12.88
CA THR A 299 7.27 -4.11 12.19
C THR A 299 6.17 -3.04 12.24
N PHE A 300 4.91 -3.41 12.40
CA PHE A 300 3.77 -2.49 12.48
C PHE A 300 3.21 -2.44 13.91
N ALA A 301 2.48 -1.38 14.25
CA ALA A 301 1.82 -1.27 15.53
C ALA A 301 0.88 -2.48 15.79
N PRO A 302 0.86 -3.08 17.01
CA PRO A 302 1.55 -2.66 18.23
C PRO A 302 3.00 -3.17 18.39
N GLY A 303 3.60 -3.77 17.36
CA GLY A 303 5.02 -4.15 17.29
C GLY A 303 5.37 -5.43 18.05
N ARG A 304 4.44 -6.40 18.06
CA ARG A 304 4.58 -7.65 18.81
C ARG A 304 5.17 -8.76 17.97
N CYS A 305 6.05 -9.54 18.58
CA CYS A 305 6.69 -10.72 18.00
C CYS A 305 7.45 -11.51 19.07
N SER A 306 7.84 -12.75 18.75
CA SER A 306 8.67 -13.58 19.62
C SER A 306 10.09 -13.00 19.73
N GLU A 307 10.58 -12.83 20.96
CA GLU A 307 11.93 -12.31 21.26
C GLU A 307 13.05 -13.15 20.60
N THR A 308 12.81 -14.44 20.36
CA THR A 308 13.74 -15.35 19.68
C THR A 308 13.94 -15.03 18.20
N LEU A 309 13.02 -14.30 17.57
CA LEU A 309 13.12 -13.89 16.16
C LEU A 309 13.83 -12.54 16.02
N ASP A 310 13.52 -11.59 16.90
CA ASP A 310 14.12 -10.26 16.92
C ASP A 310 14.18 -9.74 18.36
N SER A 311 15.37 -9.43 18.87
CA SER A 311 15.57 -8.92 20.22
C SER A 311 14.92 -7.55 20.47
N THR A 312 14.51 -6.85 19.41
CA THR A 312 13.83 -5.55 19.53
C THR A 312 12.33 -5.70 19.78
N CYS A 313 11.74 -6.89 19.57
CA CYS A 313 10.29 -7.16 19.71
C CYS A 313 9.70 -6.56 21.00
N LEU A 314 8.50 -5.99 20.92
CA LEU A 314 7.82 -5.39 22.07
C LEU A 314 7.02 -6.41 22.89
N GLY A 315 7.50 -7.66 22.89
CA GLY A 315 6.86 -8.85 23.46
C GLY A 315 5.88 -9.54 22.50
N GLY A 316 5.35 -10.68 22.92
CA GLY A 316 4.37 -11.47 22.17
C GLY A 316 4.86 -12.85 21.79
N ASP A 317 4.07 -13.52 20.95
CA ASP A 317 4.34 -14.87 20.46
C ASP A 317 3.88 -15.00 18.99
N SER A 318 4.86 -14.95 18.08
CA SER A 318 4.66 -15.06 16.62
C SER A 318 4.08 -16.42 16.19
N GLY A 319 4.09 -17.42 17.06
CA GLY A 319 3.49 -18.74 16.83
C GLY A 319 2.01 -18.82 17.18
N THR A 320 1.44 -17.88 17.95
CA THR A 320 0.06 -17.95 18.44
C THR A 320 -0.74 -16.67 18.20
N GLU A 321 -0.16 -15.50 18.47
CA GLU A 321 -0.86 -14.21 18.40
C GLU A 321 -1.44 -13.89 17.02
N PRO A 322 -0.73 -14.10 15.89
CA PRO A 322 -1.29 -13.87 14.56
C PRO A 322 -2.59 -14.67 14.30
N TYR A 323 -2.68 -15.89 14.83
CA TYR A 323 -3.87 -16.73 14.68
C TYR A 323 -5.04 -16.26 15.52
N ILE A 324 -4.79 -15.78 16.73
CA ILE A 324 -5.80 -15.18 17.62
C ILE A 324 -6.34 -13.88 17.00
N VAL A 325 -5.43 -13.00 16.55
CA VAL A 325 -5.77 -11.71 15.93
C VAL A 325 -6.59 -11.91 14.66
N THR A 326 -6.14 -12.79 13.75
CA THR A 326 -6.88 -13.10 12.52
C THR A 326 -8.27 -13.65 12.82
N HIS A 327 -8.42 -14.51 13.82
CA HIS A 327 -9.72 -15.06 14.19
C HIS A 327 -10.68 -13.97 14.68
N ASN A 328 -10.22 -13.08 15.57
CA ASN A 328 -11.05 -11.97 16.05
C ASN A 328 -11.35 -10.93 14.95
N LEU A 329 -10.43 -10.70 14.01
CA LEU A 329 -10.68 -9.87 12.82
C LEU A 329 -11.82 -10.44 11.96
N LEU A 330 -11.76 -11.74 11.64
CA LEU A 330 -12.81 -12.43 10.87
C LEU A 330 -14.17 -12.36 11.58
N LEU A 331 -14.21 -12.60 12.88
CA LEU A 331 -15.45 -12.50 13.66
C LEU A 331 -15.99 -11.07 13.72
N SER A 332 -15.11 -10.07 13.84
CA SER A 332 -15.47 -8.65 13.81
C SER A 332 -16.07 -8.26 12.45
N HIS A 333 -15.46 -8.74 11.35
CA HIS A 333 -15.99 -8.59 10.00
C HIS A 333 -17.41 -9.19 9.89
N ALA A 334 -17.58 -10.45 10.29
CA ALA A 334 -18.86 -11.14 10.21
C ALA A 334 -19.95 -10.43 11.04
N ALA A 335 -19.61 -9.96 12.24
CA ALA A 335 -20.53 -9.22 13.11
C ALA A 335 -20.99 -7.89 12.48
N ALA A 336 -20.09 -7.13 11.86
CA ALA A 336 -20.43 -5.89 11.17
C ALA A 336 -21.30 -6.13 9.92
N VAL A 337 -21.01 -7.18 9.15
CA VAL A 337 -21.80 -7.56 7.97
C VAL A 337 -23.20 -8.02 8.36
N ASP A 338 -23.31 -8.85 9.40
CA ASP A 338 -24.59 -9.33 9.92
C ASP A 338 -25.46 -8.15 10.40
N LEU A 339 -24.87 -7.21 11.15
CA LEU A 339 -25.53 -5.96 11.55
C LEU A 339 -26.00 -5.16 10.33
N TYR A 340 -25.12 -4.90 9.36
CA TYR A 340 -25.47 -4.14 8.17
C TYR A 340 -26.62 -4.78 7.40
N ARG A 341 -26.57 -6.10 7.18
CA ARG A 341 -27.61 -6.84 6.43
C ARG A 341 -28.96 -6.84 7.14
N LYS A 342 -28.97 -6.94 8.48
CA LYS A 342 -30.21 -7.00 9.27
C LYS A 342 -30.87 -5.64 9.46
N GLU A 343 -30.10 -4.58 9.65
CA GLU A 343 -30.64 -3.30 10.12
C GLU A 343 -30.58 -2.18 9.07
N TYR A 344 -29.62 -2.23 8.15
CA TYR A 344 -29.29 -1.08 7.30
C TYR A 344 -29.47 -1.35 5.81
N LYS A 345 -29.19 -2.57 5.32
CA LYS A 345 -29.13 -2.89 3.88
C LYS A 345 -30.42 -2.56 3.14
N GLU A 346 -31.58 -2.90 3.71
CA GLU A 346 -32.89 -2.68 3.07
C GLU A 346 -33.21 -1.17 2.90
N SER A 347 -32.89 -0.36 3.91
CA SER A 347 -33.18 1.08 3.87
C SER A 347 -32.10 1.88 3.11
N GLN A 348 -30.85 1.44 3.16
CA GLN A 348 -29.70 2.16 2.61
C GLN A 348 -29.33 1.73 1.19
N ASN A 349 -29.69 0.52 0.76
CA ASN A 349 -29.40 -0.02 -0.58
C ASN A 349 -27.91 0.01 -0.97
N GLY A 350 -26.99 -0.12 0.00
CA GLY A 350 -25.55 -0.27 -0.25
C GLY A 350 -25.08 -1.72 -0.19
N VAL A 351 -23.82 -1.94 -0.54
CA VAL A 351 -23.12 -3.23 -0.47
C VAL A 351 -21.96 -3.17 0.53
N ILE A 352 -21.64 -4.32 1.13
CA ILE A 352 -20.57 -4.44 2.12
C ILE A 352 -19.61 -5.57 1.76
N GLY A 353 -18.31 -5.33 1.92
CA GLY A 353 -17.24 -6.29 1.62
C GLY A 353 -16.06 -6.17 2.58
N ILE A 354 -14.95 -6.78 2.16
CA ILE A 354 -13.67 -6.78 2.85
C ILE A 354 -12.54 -6.63 1.83
N THR A 355 -11.46 -5.96 2.21
CA THR A 355 -10.27 -5.82 1.36
C THR A 355 -9.17 -6.76 1.83
N ASN A 356 -8.79 -7.72 0.99
CA ASN A 356 -7.68 -8.64 1.24
C ASN A 356 -6.50 -8.30 0.32
N ILE A 357 -5.29 -8.36 0.86
CA ILE A 357 -4.05 -8.36 0.07
C ILE A 357 -3.64 -9.77 -0.27
N SER A 358 -3.07 -9.96 -1.46
CA SER A 358 -2.34 -11.18 -1.78
C SER A 358 -1.18 -10.92 -2.72
N THR A 359 -0.05 -11.55 -2.40
CA THR A 359 1.05 -11.79 -3.33
C THR A 359 0.69 -12.99 -4.20
N TRP A 360 0.87 -12.87 -5.52
CA TRP A 360 0.85 -14.07 -6.37
C TRP A 360 2.13 -14.88 -6.15
N TYR A 361 2.03 -16.21 -6.08
CA TYR A 361 3.18 -17.08 -5.87
C TYR A 361 3.41 -17.99 -7.07
N GLU A 362 4.52 -17.77 -7.78
CA GLU A 362 5.00 -18.69 -8.81
C GLU A 362 5.80 -19.81 -8.13
N PRO A 363 5.66 -21.08 -8.55
CA PRO A 363 6.53 -22.13 -8.03
C PRO A 363 7.98 -21.85 -8.44
N TYR A 364 8.93 -22.07 -7.53
CA TYR A 364 10.35 -21.83 -7.81
C TYR A 364 10.86 -22.71 -8.97
N SER A 365 10.47 -23.98 -9.00
CA SER A 365 10.75 -24.92 -10.10
C SER A 365 9.49 -25.68 -10.54
N ASP A 366 9.60 -26.45 -11.63
CA ASP A 366 8.50 -27.31 -12.13
C ASP A 366 8.25 -28.55 -11.25
N SER A 367 8.97 -28.71 -10.13
CA SER A 367 8.78 -29.83 -9.21
C SER A 367 7.41 -29.76 -8.51
N GLU A 368 6.81 -30.92 -8.25
CA GLU A 368 5.54 -31.00 -7.50
C GLU A 368 5.65 -30.44 -6.07
N LEU A 369 6.85 -30.47 -5.49
CA LEU A 369 7.12 -29.89 -4.18
C LEU A 369 6.96 -28.36 -4.20
N ASP A 370 7.53 -27.69 -5.20
CA ASP A 370 7.46 -26.23 -5.32
C ASP A 370 6.07 -25.76 -5.77
N LYS A 371 5.38 -26.52 -6.63
CA LYS A 371 3.95 -26.28 -6.93
C LYS A 371 3.09 -26.37 -5.68
N SER A 372 3.31 -27.40 -4.85
CA SER A 372 2.62 -27.52 -3.56
C SER A 372 3.00 -26.38 -2.61
N ALA A 373 4.25 -25.92 -2.62
CA ALA A 373 4.70 -24.78 -1.82
C ALA A 373 4.01 -23.48 -2.23
N ALA A 374 3.87 -23.20 -3.53
CA ALA A 374 3.12 -22.05 -4.04
C ALA A 374 1.65 -22.08 -3.59
N LYS A 375 1.00 -23.26 -3.61
CA LYS A 375 -0.35 -23.41 -3.05
C LYS A 375 -0.38 -23.13 -1.55
N ARG A 376 0.55 -23.67 -0.76
CA ARG A 376 0.61 -23.40 0.69
C ARG A 376 0.86 -21.93 0.98
N ALA A 377 1.68 -21.25 0.18
CA ALA A 377 1.90 -19.81 0.29
C ALA A 377 0.60 -19.01 0.07
N LEU A 378 -0.17 -19.34 -0.98
CA LEU A 378 -1.49 -18.75 -1.22
C LEU A 378 -2.48 -19.06 -0.09
N ASP A 379 -2.53 -20.31 0.39
CA ASP A 379 -3.42 -20.72 1.47
C ASP A 379 -3.13 -19.95 2.77
N PHE A 380 -1.85 -19.73 3.11
CA PHE A 380 -1.44 -19.03 4.33
C PHE A 380 -1.57 -17.50 4.27
N MET A 381 -1.73 -16.93 3.07
CA MET A 381 -1.88 -15.47 2.89
C MET A 381 -3.31 -15.12 2.50
N PHE A 382 -3.75 -15.56 1.32
CA PHE A 382 -5.06 -15.22 0.76
C PHE A 382 -6.15 -16.16 1.26
N GLY A 383 -5.89 -17.48 1.22
CA GLY A 383 -6.84 -18.50 1.67
C GLY A 383 -7.18 -18.39 3.16
N TRP A 384 -6.25 -17.85 3.98
CA TRP A 384 -6.45 -17.65 5.42
C TRP A 384 -7.69 -16.80 5.72
N PHE A 385 -8.04 -15.89 4.80
CA PHE A 385 -9.25 -15.06 4.88
C PHE A 385 -10.33 -15.53 3.90
N MET A 386 -9.97 -15.83 2.64
CA MET A 386 -10.97 -16.19 1.62
C MET A 386 -11.68 -17.51 1.88
N GLU A 387 -11.02 -18.51 2.47
CA GLU A 387 -11.65 -19.81 2.75
C GLU A 387 -12.69 -19.69 3.88
N PRO A 388 -12.43 -19.00 5.01
CA PRO A 388 -13.48 -18.71 5.99
C PRO A 388 -14.66 -17.91 5.41
N LEU A 389 -14.39 -16.90 4.59
CA LEU A 389 -15.42 -16.05 3.98
C LEU A 389 -16.33 -16.82 3.00
N THR A 390 -15.87 -17.93 2.43
CA THR A 390 -16.64 -18.72 1.46
C THR A 390 -17.21 -20.00 2.04
N THR A 391 -16.51 -20.64 2.98
CA THR A 391 -16.88 -21.96 3.52
C THR A 391 -17.14 -21.98 5.04
N GLY A 392 -16.83 -20.91 5.75
CA GLY A 392 -16.88 -20.84 7.22
C GLY A 392 -15.74 -21.57 7.92
N ARG A 393 -14.69 -22.02 7.20
CA ARG A 393 -13.56 -22.77 7.77
C ARG A 393 -12.23 -22.28 7.23
N TYR A 394 -11.17 -22.42 8.02
CA TYR A 394 -9.81 -22.19 7.54
C TYR A 394 -9.36 -23.26 6.52
N PRO A 395 -8.38 -22.93 5.63
CA PRO A 395 -7.82 -23.89 4.69
C PRO A 395 -7.35 -25.17 5.37
N GLU A 396 -7.58 -26.32 4.72
CA GLU A 396 -7.15 -27.62 5.25
C GLU A 396 -5.64 -27.69 5.48
N THR A 397 -4.85 -27.09 4.59
CA THR A 397 -3.39 -26.99 4.73
C THR A 397 -2.97 -26.29 6.02
N MET A 398 -3.62 -25.17 6.35
CA MET A 398 -3.38 -24.45 7.61
C MET A 398 -3.80 -25.27 8.82
N ARG A 399 -4.99 -25.88 8.80
CA ARG A 399 -5.47 -26.73 9.90
C ARG A 399 -4.50 -27.88 10.19
N ASN A 400 -3.96 -28.50 9.15
CA ASN A 400 -3.02 -29.62 9.27
C ASN A 400 -1.63 -29.18 9.77
N LEU A 401 -1.12 -28.03 9.31
CA LEU A 401 0.25 -27.57 9.63
C LEU A 401 0.34 -26.82 10.96
N VAL A 402 -0.67 -26.00 11.27
CA VAL A 402 -0.70 -25.17 12.49
C VAL A 402 -1.27 -25.94 13.68
N GLY A 403 -2.27 -26.80 13.43
CA GLY A 403 -2.93 -27.60 14.46
C GLY A 403 -3.60 -26.74 15.52
N LYS A 404 -3.41 -27.10 16.79
CA LYS A 404 -4.11 -26.50 17.95
C LYS A 404 -3.85 -25.00 18.18
N ARG A 405 -2.85 -24.42 17.53
CA ARG A 405 -2.59 -22.97 17.60
C ARG A 405 -3.54 -22.16 16.72
N LEU A 406 -4.17 -22.79 15.73
CA LEU A 406 -5.20 -22.20 14.90
C LEU A 406 -6.55 -22.34 15.62
N PRO A 407 -7.22 -21.24 15.98
CA PRO A 407 -8.54 -21.32 16.61
C PRO A 407 -9.56 -22.03 15.71
N GLU A 408 -10.58 -22.61 16.33
CA GLU A 408 -11.70 -23.23 15.63
C GLU A 408 -12.92 -22.31 15.70
N PHE A 409 -13.65 -22.17 14.59
CA PHE A 409 -14.95 -21.51 14.59
C PHE A 409 -16.01 -22.48 15.14
N SER A 410 -16.88 -21.97 16.00
CA SER A 410 -18.15 -22.62 16.33
C SER A 410 -19.04 -22.77 15.10
N GLU A 411 -20.11 -23.55 15.21
CA GLU A 411 -21.06 -23.74 14.11
C GLU A 411 -21.76 -22.42 13.74
N GLU A 412 -22.09 -21.61 14.75
CA GLU A 412 -22.70 -20.29 14.60
C GLU A 412 -21.76 -19.31 13.91
N GLU A 413 -20.49 -19.23 14.34
CA GLU A 413 -19.47 -18.38 13.73
C GLU A 413 -19.18 -18.79 12.28
N SER A 414 -19.09 -20.09 12.02
CA SER A 414 -18.89 -20.63 10.67
C SER A 414 -20.01 -20.19 9.72
N LYS A 415 -21.27 -20.24 10.19
CA LYS A 415 -22.45 -19.79 9.42
C LYS A 415 -22.47 -18.29 9.20
N LEU A 416 -22.04 -17.50 10.19
CA LEU A 416 -21.96 -16.05 10.07
C LEU A 416 -20.88 -15.62 9.06
N LEU A 417 -19.76 -16.35 8.98
CA LEU A 417 -18.65 -16.08 8.07
C LEU A 417 -18.93 -16.49 6.62
N ALA A 418 -19.52 -17.66 6.40
CA ALA A 418 -19.75 -18.17 5.05
C ALA A 418 -20.69 -17.23 4.25
N GLY A 419 -20.18 -16.62 3.19
CA GLY A 419 -20.90 -15.67 2.34
C GLY A 419 -21.07 -14.26 2.95
N SER A 420 -20.22 -13.89 3.92
CA SER A 420 -20.27 -12.58 4.61
C SER A 420 -19.70 -11.40 3.80
N PHE A 421 -19.79 -11.43 2.48
CA PHE A 421 -19.40 -10.30 1.63
C PHE A 421 -20.28 -10.22 0.40
N ASP A 422 -20.57 -9.01 -0.06
CA ASP A 422 -21.26 -8.72 -1.31
C ASP A 422 -20.23 -8.50 -2.46
N PHE A 423 -19.02 -8.08 -2.11
CA PHE A 423 -17.87 -7.94 -3.03
C PHE A 423 -16.55 -8.16 -2.28
N LEU A 424 -15.50 -8.51 -3.04
CA LEU A 424 -14.12 -8.59 -2.57
C LEU A 424 -13.35 -7.34 -3.02
N GLY A 425 -12.75 -6.62 -2.08
CA GLY A 425 -11.63 -5.73 -2.37
C GLY A 425 -10.35 -6.55 -2.46
N LEU A 426 -9.59 -6.39 -3.53
CA LEU A 426 -8.31 -7.08 -3.72
C LEU A 426 -7.19 -6.04 -3.86
N ASN A 427 -6.26 -6.08 -2.92
CA ASN A 427 -5.01 -5.32 -3.00
C ASN A 427 -3.94 -6.20 -3.63
N TYR A 428 -3.33 -5.72 -4.71
CA TYR A 428 -2.26 -6.44 -5.40
C TYR A 428 -1.10 -5.50 -5.72
N TYR A 429 0.12 -5.98 -5.49
CA TYR A 429 1.34 -5.20 -5.69
C TYR A 429 2.47 -5.98 -6.38
N THR A 430 2.64 -7.26 -6.03
CA THR A 430 3.88 -8.01 -6.31
C THR A 430 3.64 -9.51 -6.49
N THR A 431 4.70 -10.21 -6.88
CA THR A 431 4.78 -11.66 -6.99
C THR A 431 6.08 -12.16 -6.40
N ASN A 432 6.07 -13.33 -5.77
CA ASN A 432 7.28 -14.02 -5.32
C ASN A 432 7.34 -15.44 -5.87
N TYR A 433 8.54 -16.01 -5.92
CA TYR A 433 8.72 -17.44 -6.03
C TYR A 433 8.48 -18.12 -4.68
N ALA A 434 7.88 -19.30 -4.71
CA ALA A 434 7.69 -20.17 -3.55
C ALA A 434 8.44 -21.50 -3.77
N ALA A 435 9.38 -21.81 -2.89
CA ALA A 435 10.09 -23.08 -2.86
C ALA A 435 9.69 -23.91 -1.63
N ASN A 436 9.64 -25.22 -1.78
CA ASN A 436 9.35 -26.11 -0.66
C ASN A 436 10.47 -26.04 0.39
N ARG A 437 10.10 -25.75 1.64
CA ARG A 437 11.02 -25.83 2.78
C ARG A 437 10.74 -27.14 3.52
N PRO A 438 11.69 -28.10 3.56
CA PRO A 438 11.53 -29.30 4.36
C PRO A 438 11.32 -28.94 5.83
N LYS A 439 10.36 -29.61 6.49
CA LYS A 439 10.13 -29.45 7.91
C LYS A 439 11.40 -29.81 8.68
N VAL A 440 11.90 -28.90 9.49
CA VAL A 440 13.02 -29.18 10.40
C VAL A 440 12.44 -29.87 11.63
N GLU A 441 12.77 -31.15 11.83
CA GLU A 441 12.34 -31.86 13.04
C GLU A 441 13.06 -31.27 14.27
N PRO A 442 12.35 -31.11 15.41
CA PRO A 442 12.96 -30.61 16.63
C PRO A 442 14.17 -31.46 17.03
N SER A 443 15.31 -30.80 17.25
CA SER A 443 16.54 -31.44 17.73
C SER A 443 16.75 -31.10 19.21
N PRO A 444 17.43 -31.97 20.01
CA PRO A 444 17.86 -31.62 21.36
C PRO A 444 18.65 -30.30 21.45
N THR A 445 19.28 -29.88 20.35
CA THR A 445 20.09 -28.65 20.24
C THR A 445 19.38 -27.48 19.57
N SER A 446 18.15 -27.67 19.07
CA SER A 446 17.39 -26.69 18.31
C SER A 446 15.89 -26.97 18.48
N LYS A 447 15.26 -26.26 19.42
CA LYS A 447 13.81 -26.08 19.40
C LYS A 447 13.53 -24.91 18.46
N ALA A 448 13.19 -25.21 17.22
CA ALA A 448 12.62 -24.17 16.36
C ALA A 448 11.27 -23.79 16.98
N GLU A 449 11.20 -22.60 17.58
CA GLU A 449 9.94 -22.09 18.13
C GLU A 449 8.96 -21.86 16.96
N PRO A 450 7.69 -22.31 17.09
CA PRO A 450 6.70 -22.09 16.05
C PRO A 450 6.54 -20.60 15.74
N SER A 451 6.38 -20.28 14.45
CA SER A 451 6.10 -18.92 13.98
C SER A 451 5.25 -19.01 12.73
N TYR A 452 4.25 -18.11 12.63
CA TYR A 452 3.44 -17.94 11.42
C TYR A 452 4.31 -17.87 10.15
N THR A 453 5.43 -17.14 10.21
CA THR A 453 6.35 -16.95 9.07
C THR A 453 7.03 -18.22 8.58
N THR A 454 6.98 -19.31 9.36
CA THR A 454 7.62 -20.60 9.05
C THR A 454 6.63 -21.76 8.92
N ASP A 455 5.42 -21.62 9.46
CA ASP A 455 4.42 -22.69 9.55
C ASP A 455 3.97 -23.22 8.18
N ALA A 456 4.00 -22.39 7.14
CA ALA A 456 3.66 -22.78 5.78
C ALA A 456 4.64 -23.81 5.16
N ASN A 457 5.83 -23.98 5.76
CA ASN A 457 6.93 -24.77 5.19
C ASN A 457 7.27 -24.32 3.75
N VAL A 458 7.38 -23.01 3.56
CA VAL A 458 7.74 -22.36 2.28
C VAL A 458 8.96 -21.48 2.49
N THR A 459 9.84 -21.44 1.48
CA THR A 459 10.85 -20.39 1.34
C THR A 459 10.35 -19.41 0.27
N TYR A 460 10.14 -18.16 0.67
CA TYR A 460 9.73 -17.08 -0.22
C TYR A 460 10.96 -16.43 -0.84
N LEU A 461 10.97 -16.29 -2.16
CA LEU A 461 12.14 -15.87 -2.93
C LEU A 461 11.74 -14.82 -3.96
N THR A 462 12.59 -13.81 -4.15
CA THR A 462 12.37 -12.74 -5.14
C THR A 462 13.20 -12.94 -6.41
N GLU A 463 14.05 -13.97 -6.42
CA GLU A 463 14.92 -14.31 -7.54
C GLU A 463 14.95 -15.82 -7.78
N ARG A 464 15.27 -16.20 -9.02
CA ARG A 464 15.52 -17.59 -9.42
C ARG A 464 16.78 -17.63 -10.27
N ASN A 465 17.76 -18.42 -9.85
CA ASN A 465 19.08 -18.52 -10.50
C ASN A 465 19.77 -17.15 -10.67
N GLY A 466 19.64 -16.26 -9.69
CA GLY A 466 20.20 -14.90 -9.71
C GLY A 466 19.43 -13.91 -10.59
N ILE A 467 18.27 -14.28 -11.12
CA ILE A 467 17.41 -13.41 -11.93
C ILE A 467 16.19 -13.01 -11.08
N PRO A 468 15.98 -11.72 -10.79
CA PRO A 468 14.79 -11.24 -10.10
C PRO A 468 13.51 -11.61 -10.83
N ILE A 469 12.44 -11.89 -10.09
CA ILE A 469 11.11 -12.21 -10.65
C ILE A 469 10.51 -11.03 -11.42
N GLY A 470 10.88 -9.81 -11.06
CA GLY A 470 10.43 -8.58 -11.70
C GLY A 470 11.38 -7.42 -11.38
N THR A 471 11.06 -6.23 -11.87
CA THR A 471 11.86 -5.03 -11.58
C THR A 471 11.74 -4.67 -10.10
N PRO A 472 12.83 -4.58 -9.32
CA PRO A 472 12.77 -4.19 -7.91
C PRO A 472 12.41 -2.70 -7.76
N THR A 473 11.89 -2.32 -6.60
CA THR A 473 11.54 -0.93 -6.26
C THR A 473 12.19 -0.49 -4.95
N ALA A 474 12.06 0.78 -4.56
CA ALA A 474 12.55 1.28 -3.27
C ALA A 474 11.98 0.51 -2.06
N SER A 475 10.78 -0.06 -2.21
CA SER A 475 10.23 -1.02 -1.26
C SER A 475 10.82 -2.41 -1.51
N ASP A 476 11.61 -2.91 -0.55
CA ASP A 476 12.35 -4.18 -0.64
C ASP A 476 11.48 -5.42 -0.88
N TRP A 477 10.20 -5.35 -0.54
CA TRP A 477 9.20 -6.40 -0.73
C TRP A 477 8.49 -6.36 -2.10
N LEU A 478 8.57 -5.25 -2.84
CA LEU A 478 7.77 -5.02 -4.06
C LEU A 478 8.65 -5.16 -5.32
N TYR A 479 8.34 -6.19 -6.11
CA TYR A 479 8.92 -6.46 -7.42
C TYR A 479 7.82 -6.39 -8.48
N VAL A 480 8.05 -5.60 -9.52
CA VAL A 480 7.05 -5.32 -10.54
C VAL A 480 6.86 -6.54 -11.45
N TYR A 481 5.76 -7.27 -11.24
CA TYR A 481 5.38 -8.44 -12.04
C TYR A 481 3.89 -8.39 -12.46
N PRO A 482 3.54 -7.62 -13.51
CA PRO A 482 2.14 -7.35 -13.86
C PRO A 482 1.29 -8.58 -14.16
N LYS A 483 1.87 -9.68 -14.66
CA LYS A 483 1.14 -10.93 -14.94
C LYS A 483 0.47 -11.51 -13.69
N GLY A 484 1.06 -11.30 -12.50
CA GLY A 484 0.55 -11.89 -11.26
C GLY A 484 -0.84 -11.37 -10.87
N ILE A 485 -1.22 -10.13 -11.24
CA ILE A 485 -2.59 -9.63 -10.96
C ILE A 485 -3.63 -10.46 -11.72
N ARG A 486 -3.35 -10.81 -12.97
CA ARG A 486 -4.24 -11.62 -13.81
C ARG A 486 -4.37 -13.03 -13.26
N ASP A 487 -3.25 -13.64 -12.89
CA ASP A 487 -3.24 -15.02 -12.40
C ASP A 487 -3.96 -15.14 -11.05
N LEU A 488 -3.76 -14.17 -10.14
CA LEU A 488 -4.50 -14.10 -8.87
C LEU A 488 -6.01 -13.90 -9.09
N LEU A 489 -6.39 -13.07 -10.05
CA LEU A 489 -7.80 -12.83 -10.41
C LEU A 489 -8.47 -14.09 -10.97
N LEU A 490 -7.80 -14.80 -11.88
CA LEU A 490 -8.29 -16.06 -12.43
C LEU A 490 -8.37 -17.15 -11.36
N TYR A 491 -7.35 -17.27 -10.51
CA TYR A 491 -7.36 -18.17 -9.36
C TYR A 491 -8.55 -17.88 -8.45
N THR A 492 -8.82 -16.60 -8.16
CA THR A 492 -9.95 -16.17 -7.32
C THR A 492 -11.27 -16.56 -7.96
N LYS A 493 -11.43 -16.34 -9.27
CA LYS A 493 -12.62 -16.74 -10.03
C LYS A 493 -12.88 -18.23 -9.92
N GLU A 494 -11.86 -19.05 -10.20
CA GLU A 494 -11.97 -20.51 -10.26
C GLU A 494 -12.17 -21.14 -8.87
N THR A 495 -11.51 -20.61 -7.85
CA THR A 495 -11.48 -21.20 -6.51
C THR A 495 -12.64 -20.74 -5.63
N TYR A 496 -13.05 -19.47 -5.77
CA TYR A 496 -13.99 -18.82 -4.84
C TYR A 496 -15.31 -18.41 -5.50
N ASN A 497 -15.71 -19.12 -6.56
CA ASN A 497 -17.01 -18.98 -7.23
C ASN A 497 -17.26 -17.58 -7.82
N ASP A 498 -16.26 -17.04 -8.52
CA ASP A 498 -16.33 -15.80 -9.32
C ASP A 498 -17.03 -14.61 -8.62
N PRO A 499 -16.51 -14.18 -7.45
CA PRO A 499 -17.12 -13.08 -6.71
C PRO A 499 -17.02 -11.76 -7.49
N VAL A 500 -17.85 -10.78 -7.13
CA VAL A 500 -17.65 -9.40 -7.58
C VAL A 500 -16.35 -8.87 -6.97
N ILE A 501 -15.43 -8.36 -7.79
CA ILE A 501 -14.11 -7.88 -7.34
C ILE A 501 -13.95 -6.38 -7.65
N TYR A 502 -13.32 -5.67 -6.72
CA TYR A 502 -12.72 -4.35 -6.95
C TYR A 502 -11.23 -4.44 -6.65
N ILE A 503 -10.36 -3.96 -7.54
CA ILE A 503 -8.95 -3.76 -7.18
C ILE A 503 -8.89 -2.52 -6.30
N THR A 504 -8.76 -2.70 -4.99
CA THR A 504 -8.89 -1.62 -3.99
C THR A 504 -7.59 -0.90 -3.71
N GLU A 505 -6.46 -1.51 -4.08
CA GLU A 505 -5.14 -0.91 -4.15
C GLU A 505 -4.28 -1.60 -5.21
N ASN A 506 -3.55 -0.80 -5.98
CA ASN A 506 -2.45 -1.21 -6.82
C ASN A 506 -1.56 0.02 -7.11
N GLY A 507 -0.25 -0.13 -7.06
CA GLY A 507 0.68 0.97 -7.26
C GLY A 507 2.11 0.62 -6.92
N ARG A 508 3.00 1.62 -6.96
CA ARG A 508 4.40 1.44 -6.59
C ARG A 508 5.04 2.73 -6.08
N GLY A 509 6.02 2.56 -5.19
CA GLY A 509 6.97 3.60 -4.81
C GLY A 509 8.05 3.86 -5.86
N ASN A 510 9.10 4.58 -5.46
CA ASN A 510 10.23 5.01 -6.29
C ASN A 510 11.12 3.82 -6.75
N ASP A 511 12.10 4.05 -7.63
CA ASP A 511 13.05 3.00 -8.05
C ASP A 511 14.10 2.73 -6.94
N VAL A 512 14.79 1.59 -7.03
CA VAL A 512 15.87 1.24 -6.09
C VAL A 512 17.00 2.27 -6.19
N ASN A 513 17.49 2.74 -5.04
CA ASN A 513 18.55 3.75 -4.93
C ASN A 513 18.19 5.11 -5.55
N ASP A 514 16.91 5.42 -5.75
CA ASP A 514 16.51 6.80 -6.01
C ASP A 514 16.88 7.65 -4.79
N GLU A 515 17.80 8.60 -5.00
CA GLU A 515 18.07 9.65 -4.03
C GLU A 515 16.83 10.54 -3.91
N PRO A 516 16.57 11.13 -2.73
CA PRO A 516 15.50 12.12 -2.58
C PRO A 516 15.61 13.20 -3.66
N PRO A 517 14.50 13.58 -4.31
CA PRO A 517 14.52 14.56 -5.39
C PRO A 517 15.10 15.88 -4.86
N GLN A 518 16.05 16.45 -5.61
CA GLN A 518 16.71 17.72 -5.24
C GLN A 518 15.92 18.93 -5.74
N THR A 519 15.07 18.72 -6.74
CA THR A 519 14.20 19.73 -7.33
C THR A 519 12.77 19.22 -7.46
N LEU A 520 11.81 20.15 -7.51
CA LEU A 520 10.42 19.79 -7.80
C LEU A 520 10.30 19.08 -9.16
N GLU A 521 11.03 19.53 -10.19
CA GLU A 521 11.00 18.89 -11.52
C GLU A 521 11.38 17.40 -11.45
N GLU A 522 12.42 17.05 -10.69
CA GLU A 522 12.80 15.65 -10.48
C GLU A 522 11.71 14.86 -9.73
N ALA A 523 11.07 15.47 -8.72
CA ALA A 523 10.00 14.83 -7.95
C ALA A 523 8.75 14.50 -8.80
N LEU A 524 8.50 15.28 -9.86
CA LEU A 524 7.34 15.11 -10.75
C LEU A 524 7.59 14.10 -11.89
N LEU A 525 8.84 13.70 -12.15
CA LEU A 525 9.21 12.83 -13.26
C LEU A 525 9.19 11.33 -12.90
N ASP A 526 8.00 10.77 -12.74
CA ASP A 526 7.78 9.39 -12.32
C ASP A 526 7.37 8.42 -13.45
N ILE A 527 8.11 8.42 -14.55
CA ILE A 527 7.84 7.58 -15.74
C ILE A 527 7.67 6.08 -15.41
N TYR A 528 8.37 5.61 -14.38
CA TYR A 528 8.36 4.23 -13.92
C TYR A 528 7.00 3.82 -13.33
N ARG A 529 6.24 4.79 -12.81
CA ARG A 529 4.90 4.60 -12.27
C ARG A 529 3.87 4.50 -13.39
N ILE A 530 4.03 5.27 -14.46
CA ILE A 530 3.22 5.16 -15.67
C ILE A 530 3.34 3.76 -16.27
N ASP A 531 4.58 3.28 -16.45
CA ASP A 531 4.83 1.92 -16.96
C ASP A 531 4.20 0.83 -16.08
N TYR A 532 4.31 0.97 -14.76
CA TYR A 532 3.65 0.06 -13.81
C TYR A 532 2.14 0.02 -14.04
N TYR A 533 1.47 1.17 -14.02
CA TYR A 533 0.01 1.25 -14.16
C TYR A 533 -0.45 0.73 -15.52
N TYR A 534 0.22 1.14 -16.59
CA TYR A 534 -0.10 0.69 -17.94
C TYR A 534 -0.10 -0.84 -18.04
N ARG A 535 0.98 -1.49 -17.57
CA ARG A 535 1.10 -2.95 -17.62
C ARG A 535 0.08 -3.67 -16.73
N HIS A 536 -0.17 -3.18 -15.51
CA HIS A 536 -1.17 -3.79 -14.63
C HIS A 536 -2.59 -3.65 -15.16
N LEU A 537 -2.94 -2.48 -15.72
CA LEU A 537 -4.24 -2.25 -16.34
C LEU A 537 -4.45 -3.11 -17.58
N TYR A 538 -3.39 -3.37 -18.37
CA TYR A 538 -3.44 -4.32 -19.48
C TYR A 538 -3.76 -5.75 -19.00
N TYR A 539 -3.06 -6.26 -17.98
CA TYR A 539 -3.32 -7.60 -17.45
C TYR A 539 -4.66 -7.71 -16.74
N LEU A 540 -5.11 -6.64 -16.09
CA LEU A 540 -6.46 -6.53 -15.53
C LEU A 540 -7.52 -6.64 -16.63
N LEU A 541 -7.35 -5.90 -17.74
CA LEU A 541 -8.25 -5.97 -18.88
C LEU A 541 -8.27 -7.38 -19.49
N SER A 542 -7.12 -8.05 -19.57
CA SER A 542 -7.06 -9.45 -20.00
C SER A 542 -7.84 -10.38 -19.06
N ALA A 543 -7.73 -10.22 -17.73
CA ALA A 543 -8.51 -11.01 -16.78
C ALA A 543 -10.02 -10.77 -16.93
N ILE A 544 -10.45 -9.53 -17.18
CA ILE A 544 -11.84 -9.20 -17.49
C ILE A 544 -12.28 -9.88 -18.80
N GLY A 545 -11.42 -9.87 -19.83
CA GLY A 545 -11.66 -10.57 -21.10
C GLY A 545 -11.82 -12.08 -20.95
N ASP A 546 -11.13 -12.68 -19.97
CA ASP A 546 -11.25 -14.09 -19.59
C ASP A 546 -12.43 -14.36 -18.62
N GLY A 547 -13.26 -13.33 -18.38
CA GLY A 547 -14.53 -13.46 -17.68
C GLY A 547 -14.47 -13.23 -16.17
N VAL A 548 -13.37 -12.71 -15.60
CA VAL A 548 -13.32 -12.33 -14.18
C VAL A 548 -14.23 -11.12 -13.92
N ASN A 549 -15.05 -11.20 -12.86
CA ASN A 549 -16.05 -10.19 -12.53
C ASN A 549 -15.48 -8.96 -11.78
N VAL A 550 -14.52 -8.24 -12.40
CA VAL A 550 -13.95 -7.00 -11.83
C VAL A 550 -14.80 -5.78 -12.20
N LYS A 551 -15.10 -4.93 -11.22
CA LYS A 551 -15.98 -3.75 -11.35
C LYS A 551 -15.29 -2.41 -11.17
N GLY A 552 -14.08 -2.38 -10.61
CA GLY A 552 -13.33 -1.14 -10.49
C GLY A 552 -11.88 -1.33 -10.09
N TYR A 553 -11.14 -0.22 -10.17
CA TYR A 553 -9.72 -0.12 -9.91
C TYR A 553 -9.40 1.16 -9.15
N PHE A 554 -8.69 1.03 -8.04
CA PHE A 554 -8.25 2.12 -7.18
C PHE A 554 -6.72 2.15 -7.12
N ALA A 555 -6.13 3.23 -7.61
CA ALA A 555 -4.69 3.43 -7.52
C ALA A 555 -4.28 3.74 -6.08
N TRP A 556 -3.28 3.02 -5.57
CA TRP A 556 -2.53 3.41 -4.37
C TRP A 556 -1.30 4.20 -4.80
N SER A 557 -1.27 5.53 -4.62
CA SER A 557 -2.28 6.35 -3.93
C SER A 557 -2.48 7.71 -4.62
N LEU A 558 -3.42 8.53 -4.12
CA LEU A 558 -3.62 9.87 -4.68
C LEU A 558 -2.42 10.78 -4.43
N LEU A 559 -1.95 10.80 -3.19
CA LEU A 559 -0.90 11.66 -2.65
C LEU A 559 0.23 10.84 -2.03
N ASP A 560 1.46 11.33 -2.13
CA ASP A 560 2.55 10.85 -1.27
C ASP A 560 2.15 11.03 0.19
N ASN A 561 2.31 10.00 1.01
CA ASN A 561 1.73 9.91 2.35
C ASN A 561 2.66 9.16 3.31
N PHE A 562 2.24 8.97 4.56
CA PHE A 562 3.02 8.24 5.56
C PHE A 562 2.98 6.72 5.31
N GLU A 563 4.05 6.15 4.75
CA GLU A 563 4.16 4.73 4.37
C GLU A 563 4.64 3.87 5.54
N TRP A 564 3.88 3.91 6.64
CA TRP A 564 4.04 3.03 7.81
C TRP A 564 5.49 2.99 8.33
N LYS A 565 6.16 1.83 8.27
CA LYS A 565 7.55 1.64 8.71
C LYS A 565 8.51 2.56 7.93
N ASN A 566 8.25 2.82 6.65
CA ASN A 566 9.16 3.62 5.81
C ASN A 566 8.98 5.14 6.02
N GLY A 567 8.00 5.57 6.81
CA GLY A 567 7.73 7.00 7.02
C GLY A 567 7.42 7.71 5.70
N TYR A 568 8.13 8.80 5.40
CA TYR A 568 7.97 9.55 4.15
C TYR A 568 9.09 9.29 3.14
N LEU A 569 9.90 8.23 3.31
CA LEU A 569 11.01 7.91 2.40
C LEU A 569 10.56 7.34 1.06
N VAL A 570 9.35 6.76 1.00
CA VAL A 570 8.80 6.14 -0.21
C VAL A 570 7.51 6.84 -0.61
N GLY A 571 7.51 7.48 -1.79
CA GLY A 571 6.33 8.16 -2.33
C GLY A 571 5.51 7.27 -3.26
N PHE A 572 4.31 6.85 -2.86
CA PHE A 572 3.36 6.07 -3.68
C PHE A 572 2.38 6.92 -4.50
N GLY A 573 2.30 8.23 -4.23
CA GLY A 573 1.26 9.09 -4.78
C GLY A 573 1.41 9.39 -6.26
N LEU A 574 0.26 9.52 -6.94
CA LEU A 574 0.15 10.16 -8.25
C LEU A 574 0.47 11.67 -8.19
N ASN A 575 0.30 12.28 -7.01
CA ASN A 575 0.66 13.67 -6.74
C ASN A 575 1.72 13.72 -5.64
N TYR A 576 2.74 14.54 -5.85
CA TYR A 576 3.79 14.85 -4.89
C TYR A 576 3.26 15.78 -3.81
N VAL A 577 3.67 15.57 -2.56
CA VAL A 577 3.37 16.46 -1.43
C VAL A 577 4.67 17.10 -0.95
N ASP A 578 4.79 18.41 -1.15
CA ASP A 578 5.99 19.15 -0.77
C ASP A 578 5.97 19.48 0.73
N ARG A 579 6.68 18.66 1.51
CA ARG A 579 6.81 18.84 2.97
C ARG A 579 7.63 20.06 3.38
N ASN A 580 8.36 20.68 2.45
CA ASN A 580 9.13 21.91 2.68
C ASN A 580 8.36 23.18 2.29
N ASP A 581 7.22 23.05 1.60
CA ASP A 581 6.40 24.16 1.11
C ASP A 581 4.93 23.94 1.48
N ASP A 582 4.64 23.94 2.79
CA ASP A 582 3.29 23.91 3.36
C ASP A 582 2.40 22.75 2.84
N LEU A 583 3.02 21.58 2.63
CA LEU A 583 2.35 20.37 2.15
C LEU A 583 1.64 20.57 0.80
N LYS A 584 2.11 21.48 -0.07
CA LYS A 584 1.49 21.70 -1.39
C LYS A 584 1.47 20.43 -2.24
N ARG A 585 0.37 20.24 -2.97
CA ARG A 585 0.18 19.12 -3.90
C ARG A 585 0.64 19.51 -5.29
N TYR A 586 1.45 18.66 -5.92
CA TYR A 586 1.91 18.83 -7.29
C TYR A 586 1.66 17.56 -8.11
N ALA A 587 0.95 17.69 -9.22
CA ALA A 587 0.66 16.56 -10.11
C ALA A 587 1.93 16.02 -10.75
N LYS A 588 2.28 14.75 -10.48
CA LYS A 588 3.38 14.07 -11.17
C LYS A 588 2.96 13.73 -12.61
N LEU A 589 3.91 13.26 -13.40
CA LEU A 589 3.64 12.86 -14.78
C LEU A 589 2.62 11.70 -14.84
N SER A 590 2.63 10.80 -13.85
CA SER A 590 1.62 9.74 -13.73
C SER A 590 0.20 10.25 -13.49
N ALA A 591 -0.01 11.33 -12.73
CA ALA A 591 -1.33 11.96 -12.59
C ALA A 591 -1.83 12.54 -13.93
N GLN A 592 -0.94 13.16 -14.71
CA GLN A 592 -1.27 13.67 -16.05
C GLN A 592 -1.62 12.54 -17.01
N TRP A 593 -0.89 11.43 -16.96
CA TRP A 593 -1.20 10.23 -17.73
C TRP A 593 -2.58 9.66 -17.36
N PHE A 594 -2.89 9.52 -16.06
CA PHE A 594 -4.20 9.08 -15.59
C PHE A 594 -5.33 10.02 -16.03
N THR A 595 -5.11 11.34 -15.98
CA THR A 595 -6.07 12.34 -16.46
C THR A 595 -6.44 12.12 -17.93
N ASN A 596 -5.44 11.82 -18.77
CA ASN A 596 -5.65 11.52 -20.18
C ASN A 596 -6.31 10.15 -20.40
N PHE A 597 -5.87 9.13 -19.66
CA PHE A 597 -6.47 7.79 -19.67
C PHE A 597 -7.96 7.82 -19.31
N LEU A 598 -8.34 8.65 -18.33
CA LEU A 598 -9.70 8.79 -17.82
C LEU A 598 -10.56 9.81 -18.57
N ARG A 599 -10.06 10.41 -19.64
CA ARG A 599 -10.81 11.39 -20.42
C ARG A 599 -12.11 10.78 -20.94
N LYS A 600 -13.25 11.31 -20.47
CA LYS A 600 -14.59 10.87 -20.89
C LYS A 600 -14.80 11.26 -22.37
N PRO A 601 -15.33 10.35 -23.24
CA PRO A 601 -15.66 10.71 -24.61
C PRO A 601 -16.61 11.92 -24.62
N LEU A 602 -16.37 12.88 -25.51
CA LEU A 602 -17.32 13.97 -25.74
C LEU A 602 -18.62 13.34 -26.25
N ARG A 603 -19.69 13.35 -25.42
CA ARG A 603 -21.01 12.96 -25.91
C ARG A 603 -21.39 13.94 -27.04
N PRO A 604 -21.75 13.47 -28.24
CA PRO A 604 -22.37 14.32 -29.24
C PRO A 604 -23.61 14.95 -28.60
N LYS A 605 -23.69 16.29 -28.65
CA LYS A 605 -24.86 17.03 -28.17
C LYS A 605 -26.08 16.75 -29.02
#